data_AF-A0A8J5MZ84-F1
#
_entry.id   AF-A0A8J5MZ84-F1
#
_cell.length_a   1.000
_cell.length_b   1.000
_cell.length_c   1.000
_cell.angle_alpha   90.00
_cell.angle_beta   90.00
_cell.angle_gamma   90.00
#
_symmetry.space_group_name_H-M   'P 1'
#
loop_
_entity.id
_entity.type
_entity.pdbx_description
1 polymer ?
#
loop_
_entity_poly.entity_id
_entity_poly.type
_entity_poly.pdbx_seq_one_letter_code
_entity_poly.pdbx_strand_id
1 'polypeptide(L)'
;LQQVENGGHALIEAESYLQYVATLKGAVNTYILKVNYRASHIAWYFPKHTPWTYKFNHYISVFIESGLCRYWWKEAQTNFKRNMKFREVGVNVGNRGSRPLSLADYQGAVIVYGVCMGVAVMVGLLEGFCCVMSKSWVRRRHKTKA
;
A
#
# COMPACT_ATOMS: atom_id res chain seq x y z
N LEU A 1 14.70 0.19 -14.33
CA LEU A 1 13.38 0.50 -13.74
C LEU A 1 12.24 -0.28 -14.37
N GLN A 2 12.12 -0.35 -15.69
CA GLN A 2 11.04 -1.12 -16.35
C GLN A 2 10.98 -2.60 -15.91
N GLN A 3 12.15 -3.24 -15.71
CA GLN A 3 12.24 -4.60 -15.14
C GLN A 3 11.83 -4.70 -13.67
N VAL A 4 11.94 -3.61 -12.90
CA VAL A 4 11.51 -3.50 -11.49
C VAL A 4 10.01 -3.28 -11.43
N GLU A 5 9.48 -2.44 -12.32
CA GLU A 5 8.04 -2.17 -12.47
C GLU A 5 7.27 -3.45 -12.86
N ASN A 6 7.90 -4.34 -13.63
CA ASN A 6 7.36 -5.65 -13.97
C ASN A 6 7.36 -6.66 -12.79
N GLY A 7 7.87 -6.29 -11.61
CA GLY A 7 7.79 -7.09 -10.38
C GLY A 7 8.79 -8.26 -10.27
N GLY A 8 9.69 -8.44 -11.23
CA GLY A 8 10.63 -9.56 -11.25
C GLY A 8 12.01 -9.29 -10.66
N HIS A 9 12.36 -8.02 -10.39
CA HIS A 9 13.72 -7.63 -10.02
C HIS A 9 13.74 -6.58 -8.91
N ALA A 10 14.78 -6.65 -8.07
CA ALA A 10 15.11 -5.60 -7.12
C ALA A 10 16.23 -4.71 -7.68
N LEU A 11 16.16 -3.40 -7.43
CA LEU A 11 17.21 -2.44 -7.76
C LEU A 11 17.90 -2.01 -6.47
N ILE A 12 19.23 -2.16 -6.44
CA ILE A 12 20.08 -1.73 -5.33
C ILE A 12 20.86 -0.52 -5.82
N GLU A 13 20.49 0.65 -5.30
CA GLU A 13 21.12 1.92 -5.67
C GLU A 13 21.15 2.87 -4.47
N ALA A 14 21.83 4.01 -4.62
CA ALA A 14 21.86 5.04 -3.60
C ALA A 14 20.44 5.52 -3.24
N GLU A 15 20.17 5.68 -1.93
CA GLU A 15 18.85 6.10 -1.44
C GLU A 15 18.40 7.42 -2.07
N SER A 16 19.31 8.39 -2.20
CA SER A 16 19.04 9.69 -2.82
C SER A 16 18.60 9.56 -4.29
N TYR A 17 19.21 8.64 -5.03
CA TYR A 17 18.84 8.37 -6.42
C TYR A 17 17.47 7.70 -6.50
N LEU A 18 17.22 6.69 -5.66
CA LEU A 18 15.92 6.00 -5.61
C LEU A 18 14.80 6.96 -5.23
N GLN A 19 15.02 7.84 -4.25
CA GLN A 19 14.07 8.90 -3.90
C GLN A 19 13.84 9.85 -5.07
N TYR A 20 14.89 10.32 -5.75
CA TYR A 20 14.78 11.19 -6.92
C TYR A 20 13.92 10.54 -8.02
N VAL A 21 14.25 9.29 -8.38
CA VAL A 21 13.56 8.52 -9.43
C VAL A 21 12.12 8.23 -9.05
N ALA A 22 11.86 7.76 -7.84
CA ALA A 22 10.52 7.44 -7.37
C ALA A 22 9.62 8.68 -7.44
N THR A 23 10.20 9.84 -7.16
CA THR A 23 9.45 11.10 -7.18
C THR A 23 9.28 11.62 -8.61
N LEU A 24 10.30 11.56 -9.47
CA LEU A 24 10.19 11.99 -10.88
C LEU A 24 9.21 11.14 -11.69
N LYS A 25 9.17 9.84 -11.43
CA LYS A 25 8.26 8.91 -12.12
C LYS A 25 6.89 8.74 -11.45
N GLY A 26 6.70 9.30 -10.26
CA GLY A 26 5.47 9.12 -9.48
C GLY A 26 5.12 7.64 -9.25
N ALA A 27 6.11 6.81 -8.96
CA ALA A 27 5.95 5.36 -8.97
C ALA A 27 5.03 4.90 -7.82
N VAL A 28 3.82 4.43 -8.17
CA VAL A 28 2.75 4.06 -7.21
C VAL A 28 2.96 2.68 -6.60
N ASN A 29 3.67 1.78 -7.29
CA ASN A 29 3.79 0.36 -6.92
C ASN A 29 5.22 -0.07 -6.54
N THR A 30 6.10 0.88 -6.20
CA THR A 30 7.46 0.58 -5.76
C THR A 30 7.65 1.00 -4.32
N TYR A 31 8.12 0.09 -3.46
CA TYR A 31 8.52 0.42 -2.10
C TYR A 31 10.05 0.58 -2.05
N ILE A 32 10.53 1.67 -1.45
CA ILE A 32 11.94 1.84 -1.16
C ILE A 32 12.19 1.21 0.21
N LEU A 33 12.98 0.14 0.24
CA LEU A 33 13.36 -0.50 1.49
C LEU A 33 14.42 0.37 2.19
N LYS A 34 14.15 0.82 3.42
CA LYS A 34 15.11 1.61 4.23
C LYS A 34 16.16 0.70 4.88
N VAL A 35 16.92 -0.02 4.07
CA VAL A 35 18.05 -0.83 4.54
C VAL A 35 19.33 -0.20 4.02
N ASN A 36 20.04 0.50 4.91
CA ASN A 36 21.34 1.05 4.61
C ASN A 36 22.39 -0.07 4.70
N TYR A 37 22.75 -0.66 3.56
CA TYR A 37 23.78 -1.70 3.50
C TYR A 37 25.17 -1.15 3.84
N ARG A 38 25.46 0.11 3.47
CA ARG A 38 26.73 0.77 3.77
C ARG A 38 26.54 2.28 3.89
N ALA A 39 27.17 2.89 4.89
CA ALA A 39 27.31 4.34 4.94
C ALA A 39 28.23 4.79 3.80
N SER A 40 27.67 5.47 2.81
CA SER A 40 28.45 6.11 1.75
C SER A 40 28.61 7.60 2.09
N HIS A 41 29.85 8.08 2.06
CA HIS A 41 30.15 9.50 2.23
C HIS A 41 30.31 10.14 0.86
N ILE A 42 29.74 11.34 0.70
CA ILE A 42 30.02 12.18 -0.46
C ILE A 42 31.36 12.85 -0.20
N ALA A 43 32.30 12.71 -1.14
CA ALA A 43 33.63 13.26 -1.03
C ALA A 43 34.03 13.93 -2.35
N TRP A 44 34.87 14.97 -2.25
CA TRP A 44 35.50 15.62 -3.39
C TRP A 44 36.87 15.01 -3.63
N TYR A 45 37.12 14.61 -4.88
CA TYR A 45 38.40 14.05 -5.30
C TYR A 45 39.26 15.13 -5.91
N PHE A 46 40.52 15.20 -5.47
CA PHE A 46 41.51 16.13 -5.99
C PHE A 46 42.72 15.37 -6.52
N PRO A 47 43.42 15.91 -7.53
CA PRO A 47 44.71 15.38 -7.95
C PRO A 47 45.69 15.32 -6.77
N LYS A 48 46.54 14.28 -6.76
CA LYS A 48 47.56 14.11 -5.73
C LYS A 48 48.46 15.35 -5.67
N HIS A 49 48.77 15.82 -4.47
CA HIS A 49 49.59 17.01 -4.20
C HIS A 49 49.02 18.35 -4.70
N THR A 50 47.70 18.47 -4.89
CA THR A 50 47.12 19.78 -5.13
C THR A 50 47.31 20.71 -3.92
N PRO A 51 47.69 21.99 -4.11
CA PRO A 51 47.80 22.94 -3.01
C PRO A 51 46.43 23.39 -2.49
N TRP A 52 45.33 23.01 -3.14
CA TRP A 52 43.99 23.53 -2.82
C TRP A 52 43.25 22.74 -1.74
N THR A 53 43.68 21.53 -1.41
CA THR A 53 42.95 20.63 -0.49
C THR A 53 42.71 21.28 0.88
N TYR A 54 43.72 21.95 1.44
CA TYR A 54 43.61 22.54 2.78
C TYR A 54 42.63 23.72 2.80
N LYS A 55 42.68 24.59 1.76
CA LYS A 55 41.75 25.72 1.62
C LYS A 55 40.33 25.21 1.46
N PHE A 56 40.15 24.23 0.57
CA PHE A 56 38.83 23.65 0.31
C PHE A 56 38.23 23.03 1.57
N ASN A 57 39.00 22.22 2.30
CA ASN A 57 38.56 21.62 3.55
C ASN A 57 38.15 22.68 4.58
N HIS A 58 38.94 23.75 4.73
CA HIS A 58 38.61 24.84 5.64
C HIS A 58 37.27 25.50 5.28
N TYR A 59 37.05 25.85 4.00
CA TYR A 59 35.79 26.45 3.56
C TYR A 59 34.60 25.50 3.69
N ILE A 60 34.76 24.22 3.40
CA ILE A 60 33.70 23.23 3.59
C ILE A 60 33.35 23.09 5.07
N SER A 61 34.34 23.08 5.98
CA SER A 61 34.07 23.05 7.42
C SER A 61 33.27 24.28 7.86
N VAL A 62 33.70 25.49 7.47
CA VAL A 62 32.97 26.73 7.77
C VAL A 62 31.55 26.71 7.17
N PHE A 63 31.39 26.18 5.96
CA PHE A 63 30.09 26.03 5.29
C PHE A 63 29.15 25.05 6.02
N ILE A 64 29.69 23.99 6.60
CA ILE A 64 28.93 23.03 7.42
C ILE A 64 28.58 23.64 8.78
N GLU A 65 29.57 24.24 9.47
CA GLU A 65 29.44 24.84 10.80
C GLU A 65 28.47 26.02 10.83
N SER A 66 28.46 26.84 9.77
CA SER A 66 27.49 27.93 9.60
C SER A 66 26.04 27.45 9.39
N GLY A 67 25.83 26.14 9.18
CA GLY A 67 24.51 25.57 8.92
C GLY A 67 23.97 25.85 7.52
N LEU A 68 24.74 26.51 6.64
CA LEU A 68 24.36 26.75 5.23
C LEU A 68 24.05 25.44 4.49
N CYS A 69 24.87 24.41 4.71
CA CYS A 69 24.63 23.08 4.16
C CYS A 69 23.25 22.53 4.57
N ARG A 70 22.88 22.66 5.85
CA ARG A 70 21.58 22.20 6.36
C ARG A 70 20.43 23.03 5.80
N TYR A 71 20.63 24.34 5.66
CA TYR A 71 19.63 25.24 5.08
C TYR A 71 19.35 24.88 3.61
N TRP A 72 20.40 24.72 2.79
CA TRP A 72 20.25 24.33 1.38
C TRP A 72 19.68 22.94 1.22
N TRP A 73 20.08 21.99 2.07
CA TRP A 73 19.47 20.65 2.07
C TRP A 73 17.97 20.72 2.35
N LYS A 74 17.58 21.48 3.37
CA LYS A 74 16.17 21.68 3.72
C LYS A 74 15.41 22.36 2.57
N GLU A 75 15.99 23.38 1.96
CA GLU A 75 15.38 24.13 0.86
C GLU A 75 15.24 23.28 -0.42
N ALA A 76 16.26 22.47 -0.75
CA ALA A 76 16.18 21.51 -1.83
C ALA A 76 15.05 20.50 -1.57
N GLN A 77 14.94 19.97 -0.34
CA GLN A 77 13.87 19.06 0.04
C GLN A 77 12.47 19.71 0.01
N THR A 78 12.32 20.95 0.49
CA THR A 78 11.02 21.65 0.47
C THR A 78 10.59 21.99 -0.95
N ASN A 79 11.50 22.46 -1.80
CA ASN A 79 11.20 22.74 -3.20
C ASN A 79 10.87 21.46 -3.96
N PHE A 80 11.59 20.38 -3.66
CA PHE A 80 11.25 19.05 -4.17
C PHE A 80 9.85 18.61 -3.72
N LYS A 81 9.49 18.80 -2.45
CA LYS A 81 8.15 18.51 -1.90
C LYS A 81 7.04 19.42 -2.41
N ARG A 82 7.34 20.65 -2.84
CA ARG A 82 6.36 21.60 -3.39
C ARG A 82 6.11 21.34 -4.87
N ASN A 83 7.17 21.15 -5.65
CA ASN A 83 7.10 20.92 -7.09
C ASN A 83 6.46 19.56 -7.40
N MET A 84 6.73 18.58 -6.54
CA MET A 84 6.08 17.30 -6.57
C MET A 84 4.90 17.44 -5.63
N LYS A 85 3.68 17.65 -6.14
CA LYS A 85 2.46 17.44 -5.35
C LYS A 85 2.55 16.01 -4.82
N PHE A 86 3.14 15.81 -3.65
CA PHE A 86 3.18 14.53 -2.98
C PHE A 86 1.71 14.22 -2.71
N ARG A 87 1.07 13.52 -3.66
CA ARG A 87 0.13 12.48 -3.31
C ARG A 87 0.93 11.65 -2.35
N GLU A 88 0.60 11.76 -1.07
CA GLU A 88 1.21 10.97 -0.03
C GLU A 88 1.01 9.50 -0.43
N VAL A 89 1.94 8.97 -1.22
CA VAL A 89 2.43 7.62 -1.07
C VAL A 89 3.36 7.66 0.15
N GLY A 90 2.87 8.28 1.23
CA GLY A 90 3.19 7.81 2.55
C GLY A 90 2.79 6.35 2.48
N VAL A 91 3.81 5.49 2.45
CA VAL A 91 3.64 4.18 3.01
C VAL A 91 3.02 4.46 4.38
N ASN A 92 1.71 4.21 4.49
CA ASN A 92 0.96 4.25 5.73
C ASN A 92 1.49 3.11 6.62
N VAL A 93 2.77 3.19 7.02
CA VAL A 93 3.41 2.28 7.97
C VAL A 93 2.86 2.55 9.37
N GLY A 94 2.33 3.75 9.62
CA GLY A 94 1.68 4.12 10.88
C GLY A 94 0.15 4.13 10.85
N ASN A 95 -0.48 4.17 9.68
CA ASN A 95 -1.93 4.25 9.55
C ASN A 95 -2.49 3.02 8.80
N ARG A 96 -2.29 1.85 9.39
CA ARG A 96 -3.22 0.72 9.20
C ARG A 96 -4.57 0.97 9.89
N GLY A 97 -4.80 2.18 10.40
CA GLY A 97 -6.08 2.63 10.90
C GLY A 97 -7.02 2.93 9.73
N SER A 98 -8.05 2.10 9.61
CA SER A 98 -9.30 2.41 8.91
C SER A 98 -9.16 2.74 7.43
N ARG A 99 -8.93 1.71 6.60
CA ARG A 99 -9.42 1.77 5.22
C ARG A 99 -10.94 2.01 5.29
N PRO A 100 -11.50 3.00 4.58
CA PRO A 100 -12.95 3.13 4.49
C PRO A 100 -13.48 1.79 3.98
N LEU A 101 -14.40 1.19 4.74
CA LEU A 101 -14.98 -0.10 4.40
C LEU A 101 -15.50 -0.04 2.96
N SER A 102 -14.91 -0.86 2.09
CA SER A 102 -15.32 -0.93 0.71
C SER A 102 -16.53 -1.85 0.60
N LEU A 103 -17.38 -1.62 -0.38
CA LEU A 103 -18.47 -2.53 -0.71
C LEU A 103 -17.96 -3.96 -0.99
N ALA A 104 -16.70 -4.08 -1.45
CA ALA A 104 -16.03 -5.36 -1.65
C ALA A 104 -15.89 -6.17 -0.34
N ASP A 105 -15.68 -5.50 0.80
CA ASP A 105 -15.52 -6.17 2.10
C ASP A 105 -16.86 -6.73 2.61
N TYR A 106 -17.98 -6.09 2.23
CA TYR A 106 -19.34 -6.52 2.60
C TYR A 106 -19.94 -7.56 1.66
N GLN A 107 -19.36 -7.76 0.47
CA GLN A 107 -19.89 -8.68 -0.53
C GLN A 107 -20.00 -10.11 0.02
N GLY A 108 -19.02 -10.56 0.80
CA GLY A 108 -19.05 -11.87 1.44
C GLY A 108 -20.23 -12.05 2.40
N ALA A 109 -20.48 -11.05 3.26
CA ALA A 109 -21.58 -11.09 4.23
C ALA A 109 -22.96 -11.12 3.54
N VAL A 110 -23.12 -10.35 2.47
CA VAL A 110 -24.36 -10.29 1.67
C VAL A 110 -24.62 -11.62 0.96
N ILE A 111 -23.58 -12.27 0.41
CA ILE A 111 -23.71 -13.59 -0.23
C ILE A 111 -24.17 -14.63 0.79
N VAL A 112 -23.54 -14.68 1.96
CA VAL A 112 -23.92 -15.63 3.02
C VAL A 112 -25.37 -15.42 3.45
N TYR A 113 -25.78 -14.16 3.66
CA TYR A 113 -27.17 -13.83 4.01
C TYR A 113 -28.16 -14.29 2.93
N GLY A 114 -27.85 -14.06 1.64
CA GLY A 114 -28.67 -14.51 0.52
C GLY A 114 -28.83 -16.02 0.45
N VAL A 115 -27.75 -16.77 0.69
CA VAL A 115 -27.78 -18.25 0.72
C VAL A 115 -28.64 -18.74 1.87
N CYS A 116 -28.47 -18.19 3.08
CA CYS A 116 -29.27 -18.58 4.25
C CYS A 116 -30.76 -18.31 4.05
N MET A 117 -31.11 -17.16 3.47
CA MET A 117 -32.51 -16.83 3.15
C MET A 117 -33.10 -17.82 2.13
N GLY A 118 -32.33 -18.18 1.10
CA GLY A 118 -32.76 -19.16 0.10
C GLY A 118 -33.02 -20.55 0.71
N VAL A 119 -32.16 -21.01 1.61
CA VAL A 119 -32.33 -22.29 2.32
C VAL A 119 -33.57 -22.25 3.22
N ALA A 120 -33.81 -21.15 3.94
CA ALA A 120 -34.98 -21.02 4.82
C ALA A 120 -36.30 -21.09 4.04
N VAL A 121 -36.37 -20.42 2.88
CA VAL A 121 -37.55 -20.49 2.00
C VAL A 121 -37.77 -21.91 1.47
N MET A 122 -36.70 -22.60 1.08
CA MET A 122 -36.79 -23.98 0.60
C MET A 122 -37.32 -24.93 1.67
N VAL A 123 -36.85 -24.82 2.92
CA VAL A 123 -37.35 -25.62 4.04
C VAL A 123 -38.83 -25.32 4.31
N GLY A 124 -39.22 -24.05 4.32
CA GLY A 124 -40.62 -23.66 4.53
C GLY A 124 -41.56 -24.19 3.45
N LEU A 125 -41.14 -24.20 2.19
CA LEU A 125 -41.91 -24.80 1.10
C LEU A 125 -42.06 -26.32 1.28
N LEU A 126 -40.98 -27.02 1.63
CA LEU A 126 -41.02 -28.47 1.87
C LEU A 126 -41.96 -28.84 3.03
N GLU A 127 -41.91 -28.11 4.14
CA GLU A 127 -42.83 -28.32 5.27
C GLU A 127 -44.29 -28.04 4.89
N GLY A 128 -44.53 -26.98 4.12
CA GLY A 128 -45.85 -26.66 3.57
C GLY A 128 -46.40 -27.79 2.70
N PHE A 129 -45.60 -28.31 1.77
CA PHE A 129 -45.97 -29.45 0.92
C PHE A 129 -46.24 -30.72 1.75
N CYS A 130 -45.38 -31.04 2.72
CA CYS A 130 -45.57 -32.18 3.63
C CYS A 130 -46.88 -32.05 4.43
N CYS A 131 -47.20 -30.87 4.96
CA CYS A 131 -48.43 -30.62 5.69
C CYS A 131 -49.69 -30.80 4.82
N VAL A 132 -49.66 -30.30 3.58
CA VAL A 132 -50.79 -30.44 2.64
C VAL A 132 -50.98 -31.90 2.23
N MET A 133 -49.90 -32.63 1.96
CA MET A 133 -49.95 -34.04 1.63
C MET A 133 -50.49 -34.88 2.79
N SER A 134 -50.02 -34.64 4.02
CA SER A 134 -50.54 -35.29 5.23
C SER A 134 -52.04 -35.07 5.40
N LYS A 135 -52.51 -33.82 5.27
CA LYS A 135 -53.95 -33.48 5.36
C LYS A 135 -54.78 -34.15 4.27
N SER A 136 -54.29 -34.21 3.03
CA SER A 136 -55.00 -34.85 1.92
C SER A 136 -55.06 -36.38 2.05
N TRP A 137 -54.02 -37.00 2.62
CA TRP A 137 -53.96 -38.43 2.85
C TRP A 137 -54.89 -38.89 3.99
N VAL A 138 -54.96 -38.13 5.09
CA VAL A 138 -55.94 -38.36 6.17
C VAL A 138 -57.38 -38.27 5.64
N ARG A 139 -57.65 -37.32 4.74
CA ARG A 139 -58.99 -37.14 4.13
C ARG A 139 -59.39 -38.31 3.21
N ARG A 140 -58.43 -39.00 2.57
CA ARG A 140 -58.70 -40.20 1.75
C ARG A 140 -58.95 -41.45 2.59
N ARG A 141 -58.29 -41.61 3.76
CA ARG A 141 -58.58 -42.72 4.68
C ARG A 141 -59.98 -42.67 5.29
N HIS A 142 -60.52 -41.48 5.55
CA HIS A 142 -61.88 -41.36 6.09
C HIS A 142 -62.97 -41.72 5.08
N LYS A 143 -62.71 -41.60 3.78
CA LYS A 143 -63.67 -41.98 2.72
C LYS A 143 -63.68 -43.49 2.39
N THR A 144 -62.74 -44.26 2.90
CA THR A 144 -62.64 -45.72 2.65
C THR A 144 -63.12 -46.56 3.84
N LYS A 145 -63.53 -45.93 4.94
CA LYS A 145 -64.12 -46.55 6.13
C LYS A 145 -65.63 -46.29 6.29
N ALA A 146 -66.23 -45.59 5.33
CA ALA A 146 -67.67 -45.44 5.15
C ALA A 146 -68.05 -46.22 3.90
#